data_AF-A0A953M8U7-F1
#
_entry.id   AF-A0A953M8U7-F1
#
_cell.length_a   1.000
_cell.length_b   1.000
_cell.length_c   1.000
_cell.angle_alpha   90.00
_cell.angle_beta   90.00
_cell.angle_gamma   90.00
#
_symmetry.space_group_name_H-M   'P 1'
#
loop_
_entity.id
_entity.type
_entity.pdbx_description
1 polymer ?
#
loop_
_entity_poly.entity_id
_entity_poly.type
_entity_poly.pdbx_seq_one_letter_code
_entity_poly.pdbx_strand_id
1 'polypeptide(L)'
;NLQAAEVTVIDVKTWEVIKRIPTRGPGFFLRSHENSRYAFVDSMMSPQFKNYLQVIDKQTLEVVKELQGPPGQTLAHVEFTRDGRYALASLWEQDGAVIVYDAQTLEEVKRLPMKKPVGKYNVWNKITREAGTSH
;
A
#
# COMPACT_ATOMS: atom_id res chain seq x y z
N ASN A 1 16.83 -10.80 -6.69
CA ASN A 1 17.43 -9.47 -6.44
C ASN A 1 16.28 -8.49 -6.18
N LEU A 2 15.81 -8.40 -4.93
CA LEU A 2 14.58 -7.66 -4.51
C LEU A 2 14.89 -6.21 -4.06
N GLN A 3 16.02 -5.65 -4.49
CA GLN A 3 16.52 -4.35 -3.99
C GLN A 3 16.11 -3.15 -4.84
N ALA A 4 15.51 -3.36 -6.02
CA ALA A 4 15.13 -2.25 -6.89
C ALA A 4 13.97 -1.45 -6.28
N ALA A 5 14.12 -0.13 -6.25
CA ALA A 5 13.11 0.81 -5.80
C ALA A 5 12.17 1.19 -6.96
N GLU A 6 11.40 0.21 -7.43
CA GLU A 6 10.42 0.44 -8.50
C GLU A 6 9.25 -0.56 -8.45
N VAL A 7 8.12 -0.15 -9.03
CA VAL A 7 7.01 -1.03 -9.42
C VAL A 7 7.10 -1.27 -10.92
N THR A 8 7.26 -2.53 -11.32
CA THR A 8 7.18 -2.92 -12.74
C THR A 8 5.74 -3.24 -13.11
N VAL A 9 5.24 -2.61 -14.18
CA VAL A 9 3.91 -2.86 -14.75
C VAL A 9 4.08 -3.72 -16.00
N ILE A 10 3.38 -4.85 -16.02
CA ILE A 10 3.46 -5.85 -17.09
C ILE A 10 2.08 -6.01 -17.70
N ASP A 11 1.99 -6.00 -19.03
CA ASP A 11 0.77 -6.40 -19.73
C ASP A 11 0.62 -7.93 -19.66
N VAL A 12 -0.48 -8.41 -19.08
CA VAL A 12 -0.69 -9.85 -18.85
C VAL A 12 -1.09 -10.63 -20.10
N LYS A 13 -1.38 -9.96 -21.22
CA LYS A 13 -1.65 -10.58 -22.52
C LYS A 13 -0.36 -10.78 -23.31
N THR A 14 0.55 -9.81 -23.30
CA THR A 14 1.80 -9.84 -24.07
C THR A 14 3.03 -10.24 -23.26
N TRP A 15 2.95 -10.15 -21.92
CA TRP A 15 4.05 -10.34 -20.97
C TRP A 15 5.17 -9.31 -21.09
N GLU A 16 4.90 -8.17 -21.73
CA GLU A 16 5.86 -7.10 -21.90
C GLU A 16 5.81 -6.11 -20.73
N VAL A 17 6.97 -5.55 -20.39
CA VAL A 17 7.05 -4.44 -19.43
C VAL A 17 6.58 -3.18 -20.11
N ILE A 18 5.44 -2.64 -19.67
CA ILE A 18 4.85 -1.42 -20.22
C ILE A 18 5.26 -0.16 -19.45
N LYS A 19 5.66 -0.31 -18.17
CA LYS A 19 6.19 0.80 -17.36
C LYS A 19 7.04 0.30 -16.20
N ARG A 20 8.02 1.10 -15.78
CA ARG A 20 8.70 0.99 -14.49
C ARG A 20 8.45 2.30 -13.74
N ILE A 21 7.81 2.22 -12.58
CA ILE A 21 7.42 3.36 -11.76
C ILE A 21 8.40 3.46 -10.60
N PRO A 22 9.25 4.50 -10.51
CA PRO A 22 10.19 4.65 -9.40
C PRO A 22 9.46 4.75 -8.07
N THR A 23 9.98 4.07 -7.04
CA THR A 23 9.54 4.21 -5.65
C THR A 23 10.63 4.83 -4.79
N ARG A 24 10.28 5.28 -3.57
CA ARG A 24 11.25 5.83 -2.61
C ARG A 24 12.28 4.80 -2.16
N GLY A 25 11.90 3.53 -2.13
CA GLY A 25 12.79 2.44 -1.79
C GLY A 25 12.15 1.08 -2.04
N PRO A 26 12.91 0.00 -1.77
CA PRO A 26 12.38 -1.35 -1.87
C PRO A 26 11.22 -1.53 -0.87
N GLY A 27 10.12 -2.06 -1.38
CA GLY A 27 8.92 -2.40 -0.63
C GLY A 27 8.72 -3.90 -0.51
N PHE A 28 7.74 -4.29 0.30
CA PHE A 28 7.28 -5.67 0.39
C PHE A 28 5.83 -5.81 -0.08
N PHE A 29 4.96 -4.83 0.19
CA PHE A 29 3.56 -4.91 -0.19
C PHE A 29 3.18 -3.86 -1.24
N LEU A 30 2.50 -4.35 -2.27
CA LEU A 30 1.69 -3.57 -3.21
C LEU A 30 0.24 -4.04 -3.09
N ARG A 31 -0.70 -3.12 -2.97
CA ARG A 31 -2.13 -3.41 -2.71
C ARG A 31 -3.04 -2.46 -3.47
N SER A 32 -4.17 -2.98 -3.94
CA SER A 32 -5.27 -2.20 -4.52
C SER A 32 -6.59 -2.91 -4.20
N HIS A 33 -7.66 -2.39 -4.76
CA HIS A 33 -9.02 -2.94 -4.72
C HIS A 33 -9.67 -2.63 -6.06
N GLU A 34 -10.63 -3.44 -6.53
CA GLU A 34 -11.31 -3.19 -7.81
C GLU A 34 -11.96 -1.79 -7.85
N ASN A 35 -12.67 -1.44 -6.77
CA ASN A 35 -13.33 -0.15 -6.58
C ASN A 35 -12.41 1.05 -6.27
N SER A 36 -11.10 0.83 -6.14
CA SER A 36 -10.16 1.92 -5.92
C SER A 36 -9.51 2.34 -7.24
N ARG A 37 -9.35 3.65 -7.47
CA ARG A 37 -8.52 4.18 -8.58
C ARG A 37 -7.03 3.92 -8.36
N TYR A 38 -6.63 3.66 -7.12
CA TYR A 38 -5.24 3.71 -6.69
C TYR A 38 -4.69 2.34 -6.28
N ALA A 39 -3.38 2.19 -6.45
CA ALA A 39 -2.57 1.17 -5.80
C ALA A 39 -1.65 1.83 -4.77
N PHE A 40 -1.40 1.14 -3.66
CA PHE A 40 -0.56 1.60 -2.57
C PHE A 40 0.65 0.69 -2.48
N VAL A 41 1.84 1.28 -2.46
CA VAL A 41 3.11 0.56 -2.32
C VAL A 41 3.89 1.11 -1.14
N ASP A 42 4.40 0.22 -0.29
CA ASP A 42 5.29 0.61 0.80
C ASP A 42 6.76 0.63 0.37
N SER A 43 7.58 1.29 1.19
CA SER A 43 9.04 1.24 1.08
C SER A 43 9.64 0.59 2.33
N MET A 44 8.97 -0.42 2.91
CA MET A 44 9.26 -0.89 4.27
C MET A 44 10.65 -1.49 4.46
N MET A 45 11.33 -1.88 3.37
CA MET A 45 12.69 -2.40 3.41
C MET A 45 13.74 -1.28 3.25
N SER A 46 13.33 -0.05 2.98
CA SER A 46 14.21 1.11 2.90
C SER A 46 14.62 1.59 4.30
N PRO A 47 15.93 1.71 4.60
CA PRO A 47 16.39 2.28 5.85
C PRO A 47 15.96 3.75 6.04
N GLN A 48 15.85 4.51 4.93
CA GLN A 48 15.54 5.94 4.94
C GLN A 48 14.06 6.25 4.76
N PHE A 49 13.33 5.44 3.98
CA PHE A 49 11.98 5.76 3.52
C PHE A 49 10.89 4.79 3.97
N LYS A 50 11.18 3.91 4.96
CA LYS A 50 10.21 2.95 5.51
C LYS A 50 8.92 3.54 6.08
N ASN A 51 8.87 4.85 6.33
CA ASN A 51 7.68 5.56 6.79
C ASN A 51 6.78 6.04 5.64
N TYR A 52 7.13 5.81 4.37
CA TYR A 52 6.35 6.24 3.22
C TYR A 52 5.49 5.11 2.63
N LEU A 53 4.25 5.47 2.31
CA LEU A 53 3.39 4.76 1.36
C LEU A 53 3.19 5.65 0.14
N GLN A 54 3.56 5.16 -1.04
CA GLN A 54 3.30 5.86 -2.29
C GLN A 54 1.99 5.36 -2.91
N VAL A 55 1.19 6.30 -3.39
CA VAL A 55 -0.11 6.05 -4.02
C VAL A 55 0.05 6.23 -5.52
N ILE A 56 -0.16 5.16 -6.27
CA ILE A 56 -0.04 5.09 -7.71
C ILE A 56 -1.44 5.13 -8.32
N ASP A 57 -1.68 6.03 -9.27
CA ASP A 57 -2.88 6.03 -10.09
C ASP A 57 -2.81 4.89 -11.13
N LYS A 58 -3.80 3.99 -11.13
CA LYS A 58 -3.80 2.82 -12.02
C LYS A 58 -3.99 3.17 -13.50
N GLN A 59 -4.50 4.36 -13.81
CA GLN A 59 -4.76 4.80 -15.18
C GLN A 59 -3.56 5.53 -15.78
N THR A 60 -2.94 6.45 -15.02
CA THR A 60 -1.75 7.19 -15.50
C THR A 60 -0.46 6.44 -15.24
N LEU A 61 -0.49 5.48 -14.31
CA LEU A 61 0.67 4.73 -13.82
C LEU A 61 1.73 5.67 -13.21
N GLU A 62 1.30 6.67 -12.46
CA GLU A 62 2.16 7.67 -11.82
C GLU A 62 1.90 7.73 -10.32
N VAL A 63 2.94 8.06 -9.54
CA VAL A 63 2.79 8.36 -8.12
C VAL A 63 2.09 9.72 -7.99
N VAL A 64 0.89 9.72 -7.44
CA VAL A 64 0.04 10.92 -7.30
C VAL A 64 0.01 11.48 -5.88
N LYS A 65 0.40 10.67 -4.88
CA LYS A 65 0.46 11.08 -3.47
C LYS A 65 1.47 10.23 -2.73
N GLU A 66 2.06 10.81 -1.70
CA GLU A 66 2.83 10.08 -0.69
C GLU A 66 2.16 10.28 0.66
N LEU A 67 1.77 9.18 1.31
CA LEU A 67 1.33 9.17 2.71
C LEU A 67 2.54 8.91 3.59
N GLN A 68 2.69 9.68 4.65
CA GLN A 68 3.90 9.69 5.46
C GLN A 68 3.56 9.46 6.92
N GLY A 69 4.15 8.42 7.50
CA GLY A 69 4.22 8.21 8.94
C GLY A 69 5.39 8.96 9.58
N PRO A 70 5.51 8.95 10.92
CA PRO A 70 6.61 9.59 11.61
C PRO A 70 7.98 9.10 11.11
N PRO A 71 8.99 9.98 11.01
CA PRO A 71 10.35 9.59 10.62
C PRO A 71 10.91 8.47 11.48
N GLY A 72 11.63 7.53 10.86
CA GLY A 72 12.24 6.40 11.56
C GLY A 72 11.27 5.29 11.97
N GLN A 73 9.97 5.43 11.68
CA GLN A 73 8.95 4.39 11.90
C GLN A 73 8.59 3.67 10.60
N THR A 74 8.02 2.47 10.68
CA THR A 74 7.59 1.72 9.49
C THR A 74 6.09 1.86 9.25
N LEU A 75 5.70 2.36 8.08
CA LEU A 75 4.31 2.42 7.61
C LEU A 75 4.13 1.46 6.44
N ALA A 76 3.33 0.40 6.60
CA ALA A 76 3.29 -0.70 5.63
C ALA A 76 1.98 -1.50 5.62
N HIS A 77 1.95 -2.52 4.74
CA HIS A 77 0.95 -3.58 4.70
C HIS A 77 -0.50 -3.07 4.53
N VAL A 78 -0.82 -2.36 3.44
CA VAL A 78 -2.20 -1.89 3.23
C VAL A 78 -3.20 -3.06 3.12
N GLU A 79 -4.41 -2.89 3.64
CA GLU A 79 -5.55 -3.77 3.41
C GLU A 79 -6.82 -2.91 3.27
N PHE A 80 -7.78 -3.35 2.47
CA PHE A 80 -8.99 -2.57 2.19
C PHE A 80 -10.20 -3.08 2.98
N THR A 81 -11.18 -2.21 3.20
CA THR A 81 -12.54 -2.66 3.56
C THR A 81 -13.17 -3.45 2.41
N ARG A 82 -14.28 -4.14 2.71
CA ARG A 82 -15.01 -4.97 1.73
C ARG A 82 -15.44 -4.21 0.49
N ASP A 83 -15.81 -2.94 0.65
CA ASP A 83 -16.27 -2.07 -0.41
C ASP A 83 -15.13 -1.29 -1.09
N GLY A 84 -13.90 -1.44 -0.61
CA GLY A 84 -12.75 -0.68 -1.09
C GLY A 84 -12.73 0.78 -0.65
N ARG A 85 -13.70 1.24 0.16
CA ARG A 85 -13.84 2.65 0.55
C ARG A 85 -12.70 3.15 1.43
N TYR A 86 -12.16 2.27 2.28
CA TYR A 86 -11.08 2.63 3.20
C TYR A 86 -9.87 1.74 3.00
N ALA A 87 -8.69 2.37 3.03
CA ALA A 87 -7.39 1.71 3.03
C ALA A 87 -6.80 1.78 4.45
N LEU A 88 -6.45 0.63 5.02
CA LEU A 88 -5.90 0.52 6.36
C LEU A 88 -4.40 0.24 6.26
N ALA A 89 -3.56 1.10 6.83
CA ALA A 89 -2.11 0.95 6.93
C ALA A 89 -1.67 0.59 8.36
N SER A 90 -0.56 -0.13 8.49
CA SER A 90 0.02 -0.48 9.79
C SER A 90 1.21 0.42 10.04
N LEU A 91 1.15 1.19 11.13
CA LEU A 91 2.33 1.80 11.72
C LEU A 91 2.95 0.76 12.66
N TRP A 92 3.97 0.07 12.16
CA TRP A 92 4.51 -1.15 12.74
C TRP A 92 5.53 -0.88 13.86
N GLU A 93 5.08 -0.20 14.92
CA GLU A 93 5.90 0.21 16.06
C GLU A 93 5.29 -0.23 17.39
N GLN A 94 6.07 -0.25 18.47
CA GLN A 94 5.58 -0.65 19.81
C GLN A 94 4.43 0.26 20.30
N ASP A 95 4.51 1.54 20.01
CA ASP A 95 3.48 2.58 20.20
C ASP A 95 2.74 2.88 18.89
N GLY A 96 2.61 1.86 18.03
CA GLY A 96 2.07 1.96 16.69
C GLY A 96 0.55 2.13 16.63
N ALA A 97 0.02 1.97 15.43
CA ALA A 97 -1.40 2.13 15.15
C ALA A 97 -1.81 1.42 13.86
N VAL A 98 -3.10 1.11 13.76
CA VAL A 98 -3.75 0.94 12.46
C VAL A 98 -4.32 2.29 12.05
N ILE A 99 -3.87 2.82 10.92
CA ILE A 99 -4.30 4.10 10.37
C ILE A 99 -5.27 3.81 9.23
N VAL A 100 -6.41 4.49 9.24
CA VAL A 100 -7.46 4.35 8.22
C VAL A 100 -7.47 5.60 7.37
N TYR A 101 -7.30 5.42 6.07
CA TYR A 101 -7.39 6.45 5.05
C TYR A 101 -8.67 6.28 4.25
N ASP A 102 -9.32 7.38 3.88
CA ASP A 102 -10.31 7.37 2.81
C ASP A 102 -9.60 7.07 1.48
N ALA A 103 -10.03 6.03 0.76
CA ALA A 103 -9.32 5.56 -0.42
C ALA A 103 -9.48 6.49 -1.64
N GLN A 104 -10.41 7.46 -1.61
CA GLN A 104 -10.60 8.43 -2.68
C GLN A 104 -9.87 9.75 -2.38
N THR A 105 -10.07 10.31 -1.20
CA THR A 105 -9.45 11.59 -0.83
C THR A 105 -8.01 11.43 -0.36
N LEU A 106 -7.62 10.21 0.04
CA LEU A 106 -6.31 9.87 0.60
C LEU A 106 -6.01 10.54 1.94
N GLU A 107 -7.05 11.07 2.60
CA GLU A 107 -6.94 11.71 3.90
C GLU A 107 -7.12 10.68 5.03
N GLU A 108 -6.39 10.89 6.13
CA GLU A 108 -6.54 10.07 7.33
C GLU A 108 -7.90 10.37 7.98
N VAL A 109 -8.72 9.33 8.16
CA VAL A 109 -10.06 9.45 8.78
C VAL A 109 -10.12 8.84 10.16
N LYS A 110 -9.19 7.95 10.51
CA LYS A 110 -9.14 7.33 11.84
C LYS A 110 -7.76 6.79 12.16
N ARG A 111 -7.42 6.80 13.45
CA ARG A 111 -6.24 6.16 14.01
C ARG A 111 -6.62 5.29 15.19
N LEU A 112 -6.19 4.03 15.16
CA LEU A 112 -6.45 3.04 16.21
C LEU A 112 -5.12 2.65 16.85
N PRO A 113 -4.78 3.17 18.06
CA PRO A 113 -3.55 2.81 18.74
C PRO A 113 -3.46 1.29 18.98
N MET A 114 -2.33 0.69 18.63
CA MET A 114 -2.08 -0.74 18.75
C MET A 114 -0.60 -1.02 18.99
N LYS A 115 -0.29 -2.06 19.76
CA LYS A 115 1.09 -2.48 19.98
C LYS A 115 1.60 -3.33 18.82
N LYS A 116 2.49 -2.76 18.01
CA LYS A 116 3.19 -3.41 16.88
C LYS A 116 2.27 -4.16 15.90
N PRO A 117 1.24 -3.49 15.33
CA PRO A 117 0.35 -4.11 14.33
C PRO A 117 1.12 -4.43 13.04
N VAL A 118 0.82 -5.57 12.41
CA VAL A 118 1.45 -5.99 11.14
C VAL A 118 0.40 -6.25 10.08
N GLY A 119 -0.13 -7.48 10.06
CA GLY A 119 -1.08 -7.93 9.07
C GLY A 119 -2.51 -7.63 9.48
N LYS A 120 -3.33 -7.25 8.51
CA LYS A 120 -4.78 -7.16 8.62
C LYS A 120 -5.36 -7.84 7.39
N TYR A 121 -6.44 -8.57 7.59
CA TYR A 121 -7.03 -9.42 6.56
C TYR A 121 -8.54 -9.18 6.58
N ASN A 122 -9.07 -8.57 5.52
CA ASN A 122 -10.51 -8.43 5.42
C ASN A 122 -11.14 -9.77 5.02
N VAL A 123 -12.07 -10.28 5.83
CA VAL A 123 -12.67 -11.60 5.64
C VAL A 123 -13.22 -11.78 4.23
N TRP A 124 -14.00 -10.82 3.73
CA TRP A 124 -14.61 -10.90 2.41
C TRP A 124 -13.54 -10.95 1.33
N ASN A 125 -12.63 -9.97 1.32
CA ASN A 125 -11.61 -9.85 0.29
C ASN A 125 -10.75 -11.12 0.18
N LYS A 126 -10.42 -11.75 1.32
CA LYS A 126 -9.62 -12.99 1.32
C LYS A 126 -10.38 -14.22 0.82
N ILE A 127 -11.65 -14.39 1.18
CA ILE A 127 -12.41 -15.59 0.77
C ILE A 127 -12.96 -15.50 -0.65
N THR A 128 -13.17 -14.29 -1.18
CA THR A 128 -13.69 -14.08 -2.55
C THR A 128 -12.60 -13.83 -3.60
N ARG A 129 -11.33 -13.79 -3.17
CA ARG A 129 -10.17 -13.52 -4.04
C ARG A 129 -10.21 -12.15 -4.73
N GLU A 130 -10.47 -11.12 -3.94
CA GLU A 130 -10.58 -9.73 -4.41
C GLU A 130 -9.31 -9.25 -5.13
N ALA A 131 -9.49 -8.73 -6.36
CA ALA A 131 -8.39 -8.32 -7.21
C ALA A 131 -7.57 -7.19 -6.58
N GLY A 132 -6.24 -7.31 -6.62
CA GLY A 132 -5.33 -6.34 -5.99
C GLY A 132 -5.07 -6.59 -4.51
N THR A 133 -5.64 -7.65 -3.93
CA THR A 133 -5.30 -8.14 -2.58
C THR A 133 -4.51 -9.46 -2.66
N SER A 134 -3.91 -9.89 -1.53
CA SER A 134 -3.18 -11.17 -1.46
C SER A 134 -4.08 -12.36 -1.12
N HIS A 135 -3.79 -13.53 -1.69
CA HIS A 135 -4.44 -14.83 -1.43
C HIS A 135 -3.43 -15.93 -1.21
#